data_AF-A0A970FR47-F1
#
_entry.id   AF-A0A970FR47-F1
#
_cell.length_a   1.000
_cell.length_b   1.000
_cell.length_c   1.000
_cell.angle_alpha   90.00
_cell.angle_beta   90.00
_cell.angle_gamma   90.00
#
_symmetry.space_group_name_H-M   'P 1'
#
loop_
_entity.id
_entity.type
_entity.pdbx_description
1 polymer ?
#
loop_
_entity_poly.entity_id
_entity_poly.type
_entity_poly.pdbx_seq_one_letter_code
_entity_poly.pdbx_strand_id
1 'polypeptide(L)'
;SGYQSMARVLKLMNASLNYTWSAEFMAGTWNRILPSRVSDDHMRFMARCALAHGCKAIAWFMFHDRDCWGDAPVSSHGHRRPSWAVLQETIDLCFHKINNWDDLVPQMDTAVIYDLIQHRHTAVGDPMPCNDQVVHVGLPLIGGVQAGIATQEYIGLFRLVEQAGYQAGAVDILARPNLLNDYCLAFLPGSPLIERQASRNLRNWINSGGTLVISGQWPNLDENGKNLQFLDLDKPESCSIGLGRVIWQNKTLCATTSAEQDDFAAIQLVKDVLINYASKPHVHITVEETVSWVDWKKEGGGHELFVQPRNLGSAILHRTADGRCVLFVLNHYPVAVRFSLQFAEEVGYLQCLDTNHKYATVNNRLTLDVDRKSANVYLVHQGQYNEQSNTVL
;
A
#
# COMPACT_ATOMS: atom_id res chain seq x y z
N SER A 1 2.53 11.04 0.48
CA SER A 1 1.77 11.43 1.69
C SER A 1 2.17 10.55 2.86
N GLY A 2 1.88 10.95 4.11
CA GLY A 2 2.15 10.12 5.30
C GLY A 2 1.45 8.77 5.25
N TYR A 3 0.21 8.72 4.73
CA TYR A 3 -0.53 7.47 4.49
C TYR A 3 0.27 6.47 3.63
N GLN A 4 0.73 6.88 2.45
CA GLN A 4 1.44 5.99 1.52
C GLN A 4 2.73 5.44 2.14
N SER A 5 3.41 6.27 2.96
CA SER A 5 4.58 5.81 3.72
C SER A 5 4.20 4.75 4.75
N MET A 6 3.17 5.02 5.57
CA MET A 6 2.66 4.07 6.57
C MET A 6 2.21 2.75 5.94
N ALA A 7 1.40 2.80 4.88
CA ALA A 7 0.91 1.62 4.18
C ALA A 7 2.06 0.72 3.70
N ARG A 8 3.06 1.31 3.03
CA ARG A 8 4.26 0.60 2.57
C ARG A 8 5.05 -0.03 3.72
N VAL A 9 5.25 0.71 4.81
CA VAL A 9 5.98 0.20 5.98
C VAL A 9 5.23 -0.99 6.60
N LEU A 10 3.91 -0.91 6.76
CA LEU A 10 3.10 -2.02 7.28
C LEU A 10 3.16 -3.26 6.36
N LYS A 11 3.11 -3.06 5.04
CA LYS A 11 3.28 -4.15 4.05
C LYS A 11 4.64 -4.84 4.22
N LEU A 12 5.73 -4.07 4.37
CA LEU A 12 7.05 -4.62 4.64
C LEU A 12 7.12 -5.34 6.00
N MET A 13 6.53 -4.76 7.05
CA MET A 13 6.48 -5.40 8.37
C MET A 13 5.73 -6.75 8.31
N ASN A 14 4.62 -6.85 7.59
CA ASN A 14 3.92 -8.12 7.38
C ASN A 14 4.79 -9.16 6.63
N ALA A 15 5.64 -8.68 5.72
CA ALA A 15 6.56 -9.52 4.96
C ALA A 15 7.77 -10.02 5.78
N SER A 16 8.13 -9.33 6.87
CA SER A 16 9.31 -9.66 7.68
C SER A 16 8.98 -10.16 9.09
N LEU A 17 7.82 -9.82 9.66
CA LEU A 17 7.43 -10.07 11.05
C LEU A 17 6.22 -11.01 11.17
N ASN A 18 6.17 -11.80 12.24
CA ASN A 18 5.02 -12.69 12.50
C ASN A 18 3.77 -11.92 12.92
N TYR A 19 3.97 -10.73 13.49
CA TYR A 19 2.90 -9.91 14.02
C TYR A 19 3.26 -8.44 13.85
N THR A 20 2.47 -7.73 13.05
CA THR A 20 2.69 -6.32 12.74
C THR A 20 1.88 -5.43 13.65
N TRP A 21 2.52 -4.49 14.32
CA TRP A 21 1.86 -3.51 15.16
C TRP A 21 2.63 -2.19 15.16
N SER A 22 1.94 -1.09 15.45
CA SER A 22 2.58 0.22 15.57
C SER A 22 2.81 0.56 17.05
N ALA A 23 4.07 0.69 17.44
CA ALA A 23 4.46 1.09 18.79
C ALA A 23 4.22 2.57 19.08
N GLU A 24 4.23 3.39 18.04
CA GLU A 24 3.99 4.82 18.11
C GLU A 24 3.04 5.22 16.99
N PHE A 25 1.75 5.19 17.28
CA PHE A 25 0.72 5.68 16.36
C PHE A 25 0.24 7.05 16.81
N MET A 26 0.58 8.07 16.02
CA MET A 26 0.42 9.46 16.42
C MET A 26 -1.04 9.80 16.82
N ALA A 27 -1.21 10.24 18.06
CA ALA A 27 -2.44 10.78 18.64
C ALA A 27 -2.13 12.13 19.28
N GLY A 28 -2.80 13.19 18.83
CA GLY A 28 -2.46 14.57 19.18
C GLY A 28 -1.41 15.16 18.24
N THR A 29 -0.81 16.28 18.65
CA THR A 29 0.08 17.08 17.81
C THR A 29 1.33 17.55 18.56
N TRP A 30 2.46 17.49 17.86
CA TRP A 30 3.64 18.22 18.30
C TRP A 30 3.45 19.71 17.99
N ASN A 31 3.25 20.51 19.05
CA ASN A 31 2.98 21.95 18.97
C ASN A 31 4.08 22.78 18.28
N ARG A 32 5.26 22.20 18.01
CA ARG A 32 6.35 22.84 17.26
C ARG A 32 6.27 22.68 15.75
N ILE A 33 5.52 21.70 15.25
CA ILE A 33 5.50 21.36 13.82
C ILE A 33 4.16 21.70 13.19
N LEU A 34 3.05 21.38 13.87
CA LEU A 34 1.71 21.58 13.31
C LEU A 34 1.08 22.85 13.89
N PRO A 35 0.67 23.81 13.04
CA PRO A 35 0.02 25.04 13.50
C PRO A 35 -1.44 24.82 13.93
N SER A 36 -2.02 23.65 13.63
CA SER A 36 -3.41 23.34 13.88
C SER A 36 -3.62 21.93 14.45
N ARG A 37 -4.79 21.75 15.07
CA ARG A 37 -5.30 20.45 15.54
C ARG A 37 -5.50 19.49 14.36
N VAL A 38 -5.12 18.23 14.56
CA VAL A 38 -5.48 17.11 13.67
C VAL A 38 -6.95 16.77 13.91
N SER A 39 -7.76 16.71 12.86
CA SER A 39 -9.18 16.38 12.99
C SER A 39 -9.39 14.92 13.39
N ASP A 40 -10.49 14.67 14.08
CA ASP A 40 -10.86 13.31 14.50
C ASP A 40 -11.09 12.40 13.28
N ASP A 41 -11.60 12.95 12.17
CA ASP A 41 -11.75 12.24 10.91
C ASP A 41 -10.41 11.82 10.31
N HIS A 42 -9.39 12.68 10.37
CA HIS A 42 -8.05 12.33 9.91
C HIS A 42 -7.46 11.20 10.75
N MET A 43 -7.63 11.29 12.08
CA MET A 43 -7.16 10.25 13.00
C MET A 43 -7.85 8.91 12.75
N ARG A 44 -9.17 8.92 12.55
CA ARG A 44 -9.98 7.74 12.20
C ARG A 44 -9.53 7.14 10.88
N PHE A 45 -9.35 7.99 9.87
CA PHE A 45 -8.87 7.59 8.56
C PHE A 45 -7.51 6.91 8.64
N MET A 46 -6.53 7.53 9.30
CA MET A 46 -5.19 6.96 9.44
C MET A 46 -5.20 5.63 10.18
N ALA A 47 -5.96 5.50 11.28
CA ALA A 47 -6.05 4.27 12.04
C ALA A 47 -6.68 3.13 11.21
N ARG A 48 -7.78 3.40 10.50
CA ARG A 48 -8.41 2.42 9.61
C ARG A 48 -7.53 2.07 8.42
N CYS A 49 -6.76 3.02 7.88
CA CYS A 49 -5.74 2.72 6.88
C CYS A 49 -4.66 1.80 7.43
N ALA A 50 -4.22 1.98 8.67
CA ALA A 50 -3.24 1.09 9.28
C ALA A 50 -3.80 -0.34 9.39
N LEU A 51 -5.03 -0.48 9.89
CA LEU A 51 -5.73 -1.77 9.93
C LEU A 51 -5.87 -2.38 8.53
N ALA A 52 -6.30 -1.59 7.53
CA ALA A 52 -6.46 -2.03 6.15
C ALA A 52 -5.17 -2.62 5.57
N HIS A 53 -4.00 -2.15 6.00
CA HIS A 53 -2.69 -2.67 5.57
C HIS A 53 -2.11 -3.71 6.53
N GLY A 54 -2.96 -4.36 7.34
CA GLY A 54 -2.60 -5.51 8.17
C GLY A 54 -1.98 -5.17 9.53
N CYS A 55 -2.08 -3.92 10.00
CA CYS A 55 -1.67 -3.59 11.37
C CYS A 55 -2.59 -4.28 12.38
N LYS A 56 -2.02 -5.13 13.24
CA LYS A 56 -2.77 -5.94 14.21
C LYS A 56 -2.98 -5.24 15.54
N ALA A 57 -2.09 -4.33 15.92
CA ALA A 57 -2.26 -3.54 17.13
C ALA A 57 -1.70 -2.12 16.97
N ILE A 58 -2.32 -1.18 17.68
CA ILE A 58 -2.00 0.24 17.65
C ILE A 58 -1.75 0.70 19.09
N ALA A 59 -0.54 1.20 19.36
CA ALA A 59 -0.21 1.92 20.59
C ALA A 59 -0.25 3.43 20.31
N TRP A 60 -1.21 4.12 20.93
CA TRP A 60 -1.48 5.54 20.65
C TRP A 60 -0.47 6.45 21.35
N PHE A 61 0.39 7.09 20.55
CA PHE A 61 1.44 8.00 21.01
C PHE A 61 1.09 9.46 20.69
N MET A 62 0.78 10.35 21.61
CA MET A 62 0.60 10.12 23.04
C MET A 62 -0.88 10.15 23.40
N PHE A 63 -1.24 9.29 24.35
CA PHE A 63 -2.58 9.27 24.93
C PHE A 63 -2.91 10.52 25.75
N HIS A 64 -1.88 11.17 26.31
CA HIS A 64 -2.00 12.31 27.25
C HIS A 64 -1.07 13.46 26.86
N ASP A 65 -1.52 14.71 27.08
CA ASP A 65 -0.75 15.92 26.77
C ASP A 65 0.57 15.98 27.58
N ARG A 66 1.62 16.53 26.96
CA ARG A 66 2.90 16.91 27.59
C ARG A 66 3.30 18.33 27.16
N ASP A 67 4.36 18.88 27.72
CA ASP A 67 4.81 20.27 27.45
C ASP A 67 4.95 20.61 25.96
N CYS A 68 5.45 19.66 25.17
CA CYS A 68 5.61 19.79 23.72
C CYS A 68 4.59 18.96 22.93
N TRP A 69 3.59 18.36 23.57
CA TRP A 69 2.62 17.51 22.91
C TRP A 69 1.21 17.89 23.34
N GLY A 70 0.46 18.50 22.43
CA GLY A 70 -0.89 18.97 22.70
C GLY A 70 -1.93 18.14 21.98
N ASP A 71 -3.18 18.38 22.36
CA ASP A 71 -4.35 17.81 21.69
C ASP A 71 -4.39 16.27 21.66
N ALA A 72 -3.72 15.64 22.63
CA ALA A 72 -3.87 14.22 22.86
C ALA A 72 -5.32 13.86 23.24
N PRO A 73 -5.73 12.59 23.10
CA PRO A 73 -7.06 12.12 23.49
C PRO A 73 -7.47 12.48 24.94
N VAL A 74 -6.48 12.65 25.83
CA VAL A 74 -6.67 13.13 27.20
C VAL A 74 -5.82 14.37 27.44
N SER A 75 -6.43 15.44 27.97
CA SER A 75 -5.73 16.68 28.29
C SER A 75 -4.78 16.53 29.48
N SER A 76 -3.89 17.50 29.68
CA SER A 76 -2.97 17.54 30.82
C SER A 76 -3.67 17.44 32.20
N HIS A 77 -4.94 17.82 32.27
CA HIS A 77 -5.77 17.77 33.48
C HIS A 77 -6.60 16.47 33.59
N GLY A 78 -6.45 15.52 32.67
CA GLY A 78 -7.19 14.26 32.66
C GLY A 78 -8.57 14.32 31.97
N HIS A 79 -8.91 15.43 31.31
CA HIS A 79 -10.20 15.55 30.60
C HIS A 79 -10.14 14.87 29.24
N ARG A 80 -11.17 14.09 28.90
CA ARG A 80 -11.32 13.48 27.58
C ARG A 80 -11.56 14.54 26.51
N ARG A 81 -10.95 14.36 25.34
CA ARG A 81 -11.20 15.16 24.12
C ARG A 81 -11.98 14.35 23.09
N PRO A 82 -12.56 14.98 22.04
CA PRO A 82 -13.30 14.25 21.00
C PRO A 82 -12.52 13.11 20.33
N SER A 83 -11.19 13.27 20.17
CA SER A 83 -10.30 12.23 19.63
C SER A 83 -10.29 10.92 20.45
N TRP A 84 -10.71 10.96 21.72
CA TRP A 84 -10.96 9.76 22.54
C TRP A 84 -11.95 8.79 21.87
N ALA A 85 -12.99 9.31 21.21
CA ALA A 85 -13.99 8.47 20.56
C ALA A 85 -13.38 7.60 19.46
N VAL A 86 -12.41 8.14 18.71
CA VAL A 86 -11.71 7.42 17.63
C VAL A 86 -10.95 6.20 18.16
N LEU A 87 -10.35 6.30 19.35
CA LEU A 87 -9.68 5.17 20.02
C LEU A 87 -10.70 4.06 20.31
N GLN A 88 -11.85 4.43 20.88
CA GLN A 88 -12.91 3.46 21.23
C GLN A 88 -13.51 2.81 19.99
N GLU A 89 -13.79 3.60 18.94
CA GLU A 89 -14.30 3.11 17.67
C GLU A 89 -13.34 2.11 17.00
N THR A 90 -12.03 2.32 17.12
CA THR A 90 -11.02 1.39 16.58
C THR A 90 -11.07 0.05 17.31
N ILE A 91 -11.19 0.06 18.64
CA ILE A 91 -11.33 -1.15 19.46
C ILE A 91 -12.66 -1.84 19.13
N ASP A 92 -13.77 -1.12 19.11
CA ASP A 92 -15.09 -1.65 18.78
C ASP A 92 -15.12 -2.30 17.39
N LEU A 93 -14.49 -1.65 16.40
CA LEU A 93 -14.35 -2.20 15.05
C LEU A 93 -13.64 -3.56 15.06
N CYS A 94 -12.46 -3.64 15.67
CA CYS A 94 -11.64 -4.86 15.66
C CYS A 94 -12.26 -6.00 16.49
N PHE A 95 -12.76 -5.71 17.68
CA PHE A 95 -13.16 -6.74 18.65
C PHE A 95 -14.65 -7.08 18.64
N HIS A 96 -15.51 -6.17 18.18
CA HIS A 96 -16.97 -6.38 18.22
C HIS A 96 -17.60 -6.47 16.84
N LYS A 97 -17.25 -5.57 15.93
CA LYS A 97 -17.87 -5.50 14.60
C LYS A 97 -17.28 -6.51 13.60
N ILE A 98 -15.96 -6.59 13.55
CA ILE A 98 -15.26 -7.56 12.70
C ILE A 98 -15.25 -8.94 13.36
N ASN A 99 -14.89 -8.97 14.66
CA ASN A 99 -14.66 -10.18 15.46
C ASN A 99 -13.50 -11.03 14.91
N ASN A 100 -12.54 -11.41 15.77
CA ASN A 100 -11.29 -12.09 15.40
C ASN A 100 -10.41 -11.34 14.38
N TRP A 101 -10.15 -10.05 14.62
CA TRP A 101 -9.24 -9.23 13.79
C TRP A 101 -7.86 -9.88 13.55
N ASP A 102 -7.36 -10.63 14.53
CA ASP A 102 -6.04 -11.25 14.47
C ASP A 102 -5.90 -12.28 13.34
N ASP A 103 -6.99 -12.93 12.94
CA ASP A 103 -7.00 -13.98 11.90
C ASP A 103 -7.07 -13.42 10.46
N LEU A 104 -7.42 -12.14 10.30
CA LEU A 104 -7.63 -11.53 8.99
C LEU A 104 -6.32 -11.15 8.30
N VAL A 105 -6.07 -11.66 7.10
CA VAL A 105 -4.86 -11.35 6.33
C VAL A 105 -5.24 -10.51 5.11
N PRO A 106 -4.60 -9.35 4.88
CA PRO A 106 -4.85 -8.56 3.68
C PRO A 106 -4.41 -9.35 2.44
N GLN A 107 -5.28 -9.38 1.44
CA GLN A 107 -5.07 -10.03 0.16
C GLN A 107 -4.49 -9.03 -0.83
N MET A 108 -3.37 -9.38 -1.45
CA MET A 108 -2.59 -8.51 -2.34
C MET A 108 -2.46 -9.18 -3.70
N ASP A 109 -2.49 -8.40 -4.78
CA ASP A 109 -2.59 -8.91 -6.15
C ASP A 109 -1.22 -9.14 -6.81
N THR A 110 -0.19 -8.43 -6.33
CA THR A 110 1.19 -8.51 -6.85
C THR A 110 2.18 -8.19 -5.74
N ALA A 111 3.42 -8.65 -5.89
CA ALA A 111 4.51 -8.35 -4.95
C ALA A 111 5.41 -7.23 -5.45
N VAL A 112 5.91 -6.41 -4.53
CA VAL A 112 7.11 -5.59 -4.73
C VAL A 112 8.21 -6.17 -3.85
N ILE A 113 9.32 -6.55 -4.46
CA ILE A 113 10.42 -7.22 -3.79
C ILE A 113 11.20 -6.22 -2.96
N TYR A 114 11.43 -6.57 -1.70
CA TYR A 114 12.34 -5.91 -0.80
C TYR A 114 13.62 -6.76 -0.67
N ASP A 115 14.74 -6.17 -1.06
CA ASP A 115 16.07 -6.69 -0.76
C ASP A 115 16.84 -5.64 0.06
N LEU A 116 17.18 -6.00 1.30
CA LEU A 116 17.79 -5.09 2.28
C LEU A 116 19.07 -4.43 1.73
N ILE A 117 19.87 -5.15 0.93
CA ILE A 117 21.13 -4.58 0.45
C ILE A 117 20.93 -3.37 -0.48
N GLN A 118 19.84 -3.35 -1.25
CA GLN A 118 19.49 -2.22 -2.11
C GLN A 118 19.18 -0.98 -1.29
N HIS A 119 18.52 -1.16 -0.15
CA HIS A 119 18.18 -0.06 0.76
C HIS A 119 19.37 0.37 1.64
N ARG A 120 20.31 -0.54 1.94
CA ARG A 120 21.58 -0.18 2.57
C ARG A 120 22.43 0.72 1.68
N HIS A 121 22.44 0.49 0.36
CA HIS A 121 23.12 1.38 -0.59
C HIS A 121 22.58 2.81 -0.49
N THR A 122 21.27 2.98 -0.39
CA THR A 122 20.63 4.29 -0.12
C THR A 122 21.08 4.88 1.21
N ALA A 123 20.95 4.12 2.31
CA ALA A 123 21.23 4.62 3.65
C ALA A 123 22.69 5.04 3.88
N VAL A 124 23.66 4.36 3.26
CA VAL A 124 25.08 4.73 3.34
C VAL A 124 25.37 6.09 2.70
N GLY A 125 24.61 6.45 1.66
CA GLY A 125 24.76 7.73 0.96
C GLY A 125 23.99 8.88 1.56
N ASP A 126 22.98 8.60 2.38
CA ASP A 126 22.03 9.59 2.84
C ASP A 126 22.65 10.52 3.91
N PRO A 127 22.81 11.83 3.64
CA PRO A 127 23.31 12.77 4.63
C PRO A 127 22.31 13.05 5.76
N MET A 128 21.04 12.68 5.58
CA MET A 128 19.94 12.92 6.53
C MET A 128 19.03 11.69 6.60
N PRO A 129 19.51 10.52 7.08
CA PRO A 129 18.77 9.25 7.03
C PRO A 129 17.49 9.22 7.88
N CYS A 130 17.25 10.26 8.69
CA CYS A 130 16.01 10.45 9.47
C CYS A 130 14.97 11.32 8.74
N ASN A 131 15.25 11.78 7.51
CA ASN A 131 14.30 12.55 6.72
C ASN A 131 13.43 11.62 5.87
N ASP A 132 12.42 11.02 6.51
CA ASP A 132 11.51 10.06 5.88
C ASP A 132 10.69 10.62 4.71
N GLN A 133 10.71 11.95 4.50
CA GLN A 133 9.95 12.61 3.44
C GLN A 133 10.69 12.65 2.10
N VAL A 134 12.03 12.55 2.13
CA VAL A 134 12.87 12.71 0.93
C VAL A 134 13.88 11.58 0.89
N VAL A 135 13.72 10.68 -0.08
CA VAL A 135 14.75 9.69 -0.39
C VAL A 135 15.95 10.41 -0.99
N HIS A 136 17.11 10.28 -0.36
CA HIS A 136 18.36 10.76 -0.96
C HIS A 136 18.71 9.95 -2.21
N VAL A 137 18.92 10.63 -3.34
CA VAL A 137 19.41 10.04 -4.58
C VAL A 137 20.72 10.71 -4.96
N GLY A 138 21.82 9.95 -4.99
CA GLY A 138 23.14 10.51 -5.24
C GLY A 138 24.31 9.60 -4.89
N LEU A 139 25.36 10.18 -4.31
CA LEU A 139 26.54 9.44 -3.84
C LEU A 139 26.18 8.53 -2.64
N PRO A 140 26.86 7.37 -2.47
CA PRO A 140 27.89 6.82 -3.34
C PRO A 140 27.31 6.13 -4.60
N LEU A 141 28.14 6.00 -5.65
CA LEU A 141 27.79 5.26 -6.85
C LEU A 141 28.34 3.83 -6.80
N ILE A 142 27.60 2.87 -7.36
CA ILE A 142 28.06 1.50 -7.58
C ILE A 142 27.84 1.17 -9.06
N GLY A 143 28.91 0.87 -9.78
CA GLY A 143 28.83 0.64 -11.24
C GLY A 143 28.23 1.81 -12.02
N GLY A 144 28.41 3.05 -11.53
CA GLY A 144 27.82 4.26 -12.13
C GLY A 144 26.38 4.55 -11.71
N VAL A 145 25.74 3.68 -10.93
CA VAL A 145 24.36 3.86 -10.44
C VAL A 145 24.36 4.55 -9.09
N GLN A 146 23.58 5.62 -8.97
CA GLN A 146 23.45 6.40 -7.73
C GLN A 146 22.71 5.59 -6.65
N ALA A 147 23.10 5.80 -5.39
CA ALA A 147 22.33 5.41 -4.22
C ALA A 147 20.92 6.01 -4.30
N GLY A 148 19.92 5.36 -3.69
CA GLY A 148 18.55 5.89 -3.64
C GLY A 148 17.63 5.47 -4.77
N ILE A 149 18.13 5.22 -5.98
CA ILE A 149 17.28 4.94 -7.15
C ILE A 149 16.38 3.71 -6.93
N ALA A 150 16.94 2.59 -6.45
CA ALA A 150 16.16 1.38 -6.18
C ALA A 150 15.14 1.60 -5.05
N THR A 151 15.47 2.41 -4.04
CA THR A 151 14.53 2.76 -2.95
C THR A 151 13.40 3.66 -3.44
N GLN A 152 13.71 4.64 -4.27
CA GLN A 152 12.72 5.49 -4.91
C GLN A 152 11.76 4.68 -5.79
N GLU A 153 12.30 3.76 -6.59
CA GLU A 153 11.54 2.82 -7.42
C GLU A 153 10.64 1.91 -6.56
N TYR A 154 11.19 1.30 -5.50
CA TYR A 154 10.43 0.50 -4.53
C TYR A 154 9.23 1.28 -3.98
N ILE A 155 9.44 2.53 -3.57
CA ILE A 155 8.39 3.39 -3.01
C ILE A 155 7.33 3.78 -4.05
N GLY A 156 7.76 4.05 -5.29
CA GLY A 156 6.86 4.44 -6.37
C GLY A 156 5.98 3.29 -6.86
N LEU A 157 6.51 2.06 -6.92
CA LEU A 157 5.80 0.89 -7.45
C LEU A 157 4.50 0.59 -6.69
N PHE A 158 4.49 0.72 -5.36
CA PHE A 158 3.25 0.57 -4.58
C PHE A 158 2.17 1.54 -5.06
N ARG A 159 2.53 2.80 -5.32
CA ARG A 159 1.59 3.82 -5.79
C ARG A 159 1.10 3.53 -7.20
N LEU A 160 2.00 3.16 -8.12
CA LEU A 160 1.62 2.89 -9.51
C LEU A 160 0.67 1.69 -9.61
N VAL A 161 0.90 0.64 -8.80
CA VAL A 161 0.00 -0.52 -8.71
C VAL A 161 -1.36 -0.10 -8.15
N GLU A 162 -1.40 0.69 -7.07
CA GLU A 162 -2.66 1.19 -6.50
C GLU A 162 -3.42 2.10 -7.48
N GLN A 163 -2.72 2.97 -8.21
CA GLN A 163 -3.30 3.83 -9.25
C GLN A 163 -3.84 3.02 -10.44
N ALA A 164 -3.35 1.80 -10.67
CA ALA A 164 -3.90 0.88 -11.65
C ALA A 164 -5.16 0.13 -11.15
N GLY A 165 -5.54 0.32 -9.88
CA GLY A 165 -6.69 -0.32 -9.23
C GLY A 165 -6.39 -1.69 -8.61
N TYR A 166 -5.12 -2.03 -8.42
CA TYR A 166 -4.62 -3.28 -7.83
C TYR A 166 -4.01 -2.99 -6.44
N GLN A 167 -3.75 -4.04 -5.65
CA GLN A 167 -3.08 -3.95 -4.36
C GLN A 167 -1.69 -4.60 -4.44
N ALA A 168 -0.65 -3.81 -4.18
CA ALA A 168 0.71 -4.32 -4.04
C ALA A 168 0.99 -4.78 -2.60
N GLY A 169 1.52 -5.99 -2.44
CA GLY A 169 2.17 -6.49 -1.23
C GLY A 169 3.68 -6.27 -1.28
N ALA A 170 4.35 -6.52 -0.16
CA ALA A 170 5.81 -6.56 -0.10
C ALA A 170 6.26 -8.01 0.11
N VAL A 171 7.40 -8.38 -0.44
CA VAL A 171 8.08 -9.65 -0.08
C VAL A 171 9.52 -9.36 0.27
N ASP A 172 9.88 -9.61 1.52
CA ASP A 172 11.27 -9.67 1.97
C ASP A 172 11.88 -10.97 1.45
N ILE A 173 12.67 -10.85 0.38
CA ILE A 173 13.16 -12.01 -0.38
C ILE A 173 14.16 -12.88 0.40
N LEU A 174 14.67 -12.39 1.52
CA LEU A 174 15.61 -13.11 2.37
C LEU A 174 14.92 -13.66 3.61
N ALA A 175 14.06 -12.87 4.26
CA ALA A 175 13.39 -13.31 5.47
C ALA A 175 12.27 -14.31 5.20
N ARG A 176 11.47 -14.10 4.14
CA ARG A 176 10.29 -14.92 3.80
C ARG A 176 10.09 -15.10 2.29
N PRO A 177 11.05 -15.72 1.59
CA PRO A 177 10.94 -15.93 0.15
C PRO A 177 9.73 -16.77 -0.26
N ASN A 178 9.19 -17.61 0.63
CA ASN A 178 8.02 -18.44 0.36
C ASN A 178 6.73 -17.63 0.15
N LEU A 179 6.66 -16.37 0.64
CA LEU A 179 5.52 -15.50 0.36
C LEU A 179 5.39 -15.17 -1.14
N LEU A 180 6.45 -15.31 -1.94
CA LEU A 180 6.35 -15.18 -3.39
C LEU A 180 5.35 -16.16 -4.00
N ASN A 181 5.14 -17.32 -3.39
CA ASN A 181 4.24 -18.35 -3.92
C ASN A 181 2.77 -17.91 -3.91
N ASP A 182 2.43 -16.86 -3.17
CA ASP A 182 1.09 -16.27 -3.14
C ASP A 182 0.84 -15.35 -4.35
N TYR A 183 1.87 -15.10 -5.17
CA TYR A 183 1.83 -14.15 -6.28
C TYR A 183 2.19 -14.80 -7.61
N CYS A 184 1.49 -14.41 -8.68
CA CYS A 184 1.88 -14.72 -10.06
C CYS A 184 2.91 -13.73 -10.62
N LEU A 185 2.95 -12.52 -10.08
CA LEU A 185 3.74 -11.38 -10.55
C LEU A 185 4.48 -10.72 -9.38
N ALA A 186 5.75 -10.38 -9.62
CA ALA A 186 6.54 -9.61 -8.68
C ALA A 186 7.37 -8.55 -9.42
N PHE A 187 7.48 -7.36 -8.84
CA PHE A 187 8.36 -6.30 -9.30
C PHE A 187 9.64 -6.26 -8.46
N LEU A 188 10.80 -6.29 -9.11
CA LEU A 188 12.11 -6.05 -8.50
C LEU A 188 12.61 -4.66 -8.90
N PRO A 189 12.71 -3.71 -7.95
CA PRO A 189 13.45 -2.47 -8.16
C PRO A 189 14.88 -2.78 -8.58
N GLY A 190 15.29 -2.27 -9.73
CA GLY A 190 16.61 -2.53 -10.28
C GLY A 190 17.71 -1.83 -9.48
N SER A 191 18.77 -2.58 -9.19
CA SER A 191 19.94 -2.17 -8.43
C SER A 191 21.16 -2.88 -9.02
N PRO A 192 22.37 -2.28 -9.00
CA PRO A 192 23.59 -2.99 -9.39
C PRO A 192 23.90 -4.17 -8.46
N LEU A 193 23.38 -4.14 -7.23
CA LEU A 193 23.57 -5.15 -6.19
C LEU A 193 22.30 -5.95 -5.95
N ILE A 194 22.47 -7.25 -5.74
CA ILE A 194 21.46 -8.13 -5.14
C ILE A 194 22.17 -9.26 -4.40
N GLU A 195 21.60 -9.76 -3.32
CA GLU A 195 22.21 -10.89 -2.63
C GLU A 195 22.13 -12.19 -3.46
N ARG A 196 23.17 -13.04 -3.39
CA ARG A 196 23.17 -14.36 -4.08
C ARG A 196 21.98 -15.22 -3.69
N GLN A 197 21.60 -15.19 -2.41
CA GLN A 197 20.44 -15.94 -1.92
C GLN A 197 19.14 -15.40 -2.53
N ALA A 198 18.98 -14.07 -2.61
CA ALA A 198 17.83 -13.44 -3.24
C ALA A 198 17.72 -13.84 -4.72
N SER A 199 18.83 -13.79 -5.47
CA SER A 199 18.90 -14.26 -6.87
C SER A 199 18.43 -15.70 -7.03
N ARG A 200 18.89 -16.62 -6.16
CA ARG A 200 18.46 -18.03 -6.18
C ARG A 200 16.97 -18.19 -5.84
N ASN A 201 16.48 -17.47 -4.83
CA ASN A 201 15.06 -17.51 -4.43
C ASN A 201 14.15 -17.05 -5.58
N LEU A 202 14.49 -15.92 -6.22
CA LEU A 202 13.77 -15.41 -7.38
C LEU A 202 13.80 -16.41 -8.54
N ARG A 203 14.97 -16.96 -8.88
CA ARG A 203 15.10 -17.95 -9.96
C ARG A 203 14.24 -19.18 -9.71
N ASN A 204 14.20 -19.71 -8.48
CA ASN A 204 13.39 -20.87 -8.13
C ASN A 204 11.88 -20.59 -8.29
N TRP A 205 11.44 -19.41 -7.86
CA TRP A 205 10.05 -18.98 -8.00
C TRP A 205 9.66 -18.78 -9.48
N ILE A 206 10.51 -18.12 -10.27
CA ILE A 206 10.30 -17.94 -11.72
C ILE A 206 10.24 -19.30 -12.40
N ASN A 207 11.17 -20.21 -12.09
CA ASN A 207 11.19 -21.56 -12.66
C ASN A 207 9.87 -22.33 -12.39
N SER A 208 9.18 -22.00 -11.30
CA SER A 208 7.90 -22.59 -10.88
C SER A 208 6.66 -21.91 -11.50
N GLY A 209 6.84 -20.86 -12.31
CA GLY A 209 5.75 -20.18 -13.01
C GLY A 209 5.61 -18.68 -12.72
N GLY A 210 6.43 -18.14 -11.81
CA GLY A 210 6.41 -16.71 -11.47
C GLY A 210 6.82 -15.79 -12.62
N THR A 211 6.24 -14.60 -12.67
CA THR A 211 6.66 -13.52 -13.59
C THR A 211 7.40 -12.44 -12.82
N LEU A 212 8.70 -12.27 -13.08
CA LEU A 212 9.51 -11.21 -12.50
C LEU A 212 9.63 -10.02 -13.45
N VAL A 213 9.23 -8.83 -13.01
CA VAL A 213 9.46 -7.57 -13.73
C VAL A 213 10.58 -6.81 -13.04
N ILE A 214 11.64 -6.49 -13.78
CA ILE A 214 12.80 -5.74 -13.26
C ILE A 214 12.79 -4.37 -13.92
N SER A 215 12.82 -3.30 -13.13
CA SER A 215 12.85 -1.92 -13.63
C SER A 215 14.17 -1.23 -13.31
N GLY A 216 14.80 -0.60 -14.31
CA GLY A 216 16.08 0.09 -14.17
C GLY A 216 17.28 -0.85 -14.28
N GLN A 217 18.24 -0.70 -13.36
CA GLN A 217 19.53 -1.37 -13.43
C GLN A 217 19.39 -2.89 -13.23
N TRP A 218 19.97 -3.67 -14.12
CA TRP A 218 20.12 -5.11 -13.95
C TRP A 218 21.20 -5.43 -12.90
N PRO A 219 20.93 -6.29 -11.89
CA PRO A 219 21.93 -6.68 -10.91
C PRO A 219 23.11 -7.42 -11.53
N ASN A 220 24.32 -6.99 -11.21
CA ASN A 220 25.57 -7.57 -11.72
C ASN A 220 26.63 -7.80 -10.65
N LEU A 221 26.37 -7.36 -9.43
CA LEU A 221 27.23 -7.54 -8.26
C LEU A 221 26.46 -8.23 -7.13
N ASP A 222 27.17 -9.05 -6.37
CA ASP A 222 26.66 -9.68 -5.15
C ASP A 222 26.86 -8.80 -3.90
N GLU A 223 26.45 -9.32 -2.75
CA GLU A 223 26.57 -8.64 -1.47
C GLU A 223 28.00 -8.34 -1.00
N ASN A 224 29.00 -8.94 -1.65
CA ASN A 224 30.42 -8.73 -1.39
C ASN A 224 31.09 -7.88 -2.49
N GLY A 225 30.32 -7.32 -3.42
CA GLY A 225 30.81 -6.55 -4.56
C GLY A 225 31.53 -7.38 -5.62
N LYS A 226 31.32 -8.71 -5.64
CA LYS A 226 31.86 -9.60 -6.69
C LYS A 226 30.86 -9.74 -7.82
N ASN A 227 31.36 -10.03 -9.03
CA ASN A 227 30.50 -10.28 -10.18
C ASN A 227 29.47 -11.39 -9.90
N LEU A 228 28.24 -11.14 -10.37
CA LEU A 228 27.10 -12.02 -10.23
C LEU A 228 26.46 -12.25 -11.61
N GLN A 229 26.29 -13.53 -11.97
CA GLN A 229 25.35 -13.92 -13.03
C GLN A 229 23.95 -13.95 -12.42
N PHE A 230 23.26 -12.81 -12.45
CA PHE A 230 21.94 -12.70 -11.85
C PHE A 230 20.96 -13.65 -12.56
N LEU A 231 20.21 -14.42 -11.77
CA LEU A 231 19.34 -15.51 -12.24
C LEU A 231 20.06 -16.55 -13.12
N ASP A 232 21.38 -16.75 -12.97
CA ASP A 232 22.22 -17.60 -13.83
C ASP A 232 22.10 -17.25 -15.34
N LEU A 233 21.90 -15.96 -15.66
CA LEU A 233 21.87 -15.45 -17.02
C LEU A 233 23.19 -14.75 -17.36
N ASP A 234 23.66 -14.95 -18.60
CA ASP A 234 24.92 -14.36 -19.07
C ASP A 234 24.81 -12.86 -19.36
N LYS A 235 23.61 -12.38 -19.71
CA LYS A 235 23.35 -10.98 -20.05
C LYS A 235 21.95 -10.54 -19.62
N PRO A 236 21.74 -9.23 -19.42
CA PRO A 236 20.43 -8.67 -19.14
C PRO A 236 19.48 -8.83 -20.33
N GLU A 237 18.40 -9.61 -20.17
CA GLU A 237 17.36 -9.74 -21.20
C GLU A 237 16.02 -10.22 -20.62
N SER A 238 14.93 -9.87 -21.30
CA SER A 238 13.63 -10.49 -21.07
C SER A 238 13.63 -11.89 -21.67
N CYS A 239 13.33 -12.91 -20.87
CA CYS A 239 13.40 -14.31 -21.28
C CYS A 239 12.44 -15.18 -20.46
N SER A 240 12.27 -16.44 -20.87
CA SER A 240 11.57 -17.45 -20.07
C SER A 240 12.59 -18.23 -19.24
N ILE A 241 12.26 -18.54 -17.99
CA ILE A 241 13.04 -19.42 -17.11
C ILE A 241 12.09 -20.46 -16.56
N GLY A 242 12.26 -21.73 -16.95
CA GLY A 242 11.33 -22.80 -16.60
C GLY A 242 9.91 -22.50 -17.09
N LEU A 243 8.94 -22.52 -16.16
CA LEU A 243 7.54 -22.22 -16.45
C LEU A 243 7.20 -20.72 -16.39
N GLY A 244 8.08 -19.90 -15.84
CA GLY A 244 7.87 -18.46 -15.66
C GLY A 244 8.69 -17.62 -16.62
N ARG A 245 8.77 -16.33 -16.31
CA ARG A 245 9.44 -15.35 -17.19
C ARG A 245 10.05 -14.18 -16.43
N VAL A 246 11.01 -13.55 -17.08
CA VAL A 246 11.65 -12.30 -16.70
C VAL A 246 11.31 -11.24 -17.74
N ILE A 247 10.85 -10.08 -17.28
CA ILE A 247 10.61 -8.90 -18.11
C ILE A 247 11.55 -7.81 -17.59
N TRP A 248 12.49 -7.37 -18.41
CA TRP A 248 13.38 -6.29 -18.05
C TRP A 248 13.00 -5.00 -18.77
N GLN A 249 12.76 -3.97 -17.97
CA GLN A 249 12.64 -2.59 -18.40
C GLN A 249 13.92 -1.87 -17.98
N ASN A 250 14.75 -1.47 -18.94
CA ASN A 250 16.04 -0.83 -18.65
C ASN A 250 15.93 0.61 -18.09
N LYS A 251 14.70 1.09 -17.87
CA LYS A 251 14.39 2.37 -17.23
C LYS A 251 13.62 2.11 -15.94
N THR A 252 13.84 2.98 -14.97
CA THR A 252 12.98 3.09 -13.78
C THR A 252 11.55 3.42 -14.21
N LEU A 253 10.55 2.78 -13.60
CA LEU A 253 9.15 3.09 -13.84
C LEU A 253 8.72 4.32 -13.00
N CYS A 254 9.40 4.57 -11.88
CA CYS A 254 9.06 5.64 -10.94
C CYS A 254 10.21 6.66 -10.85
N ALA A 255 10.11 7.74 -11.61
CA ALA A 255 11.12 8.78 -11.61
C ALA A 255 11.03 9.76 -10.41
N THR A 256 9.95 9.70 -9.60
CA THR A 256 9.66 10.69 -8.55
C THR A 256 9.18 10.05 -7.24
N THR A 257 9.46 10.70 -6.12
CA THR A 257 8.94 10.31 -4.79
C THR A 257 7.57 10.92 -4.49
N SER A 258 7.14 11.89 -5.30
CA SER A 258 5.91 12.65 -5.15
C SER A 258 4.80 12.07 -6.02
N ALA A 259 3.68 11.68 -5.40
CA ALA A 259 2.55 11.07 -6.10
C ALA A 259 1.92 12.01 -7.14
N GLU A 260 1.95 13.30 -6.86
CA GLU A 260 1.46 14.36 -7.75
C GLU A 260 2.30 14.47 -9.03
N GLN A 261 3.51 13.93 -9.01
CA GLN A 261 4.49 13.93 -10.11
C GLN A 261 4.64 12.56 -10.77
N ASP A 262 3.82 11.56 -10.42
CA ASP A 262 3.85 10.25 -11.08
C ASP A 262 3.43 10.42 -12.56
N ASP A 263 4.21 9.85 -13.48
CA ASP A 263 3.98 9.92 -14.93
C ASP A 263 2.82 9.00 -15.36
N PHE A 264 1.86 9.53 -16.11
CA PHE A 264 0.74 8.75 -16.64
C PHE A 264 1.19 7.61 -17.56
N ALA A 265 2.29 7.79 -18.29
CA ALA A 265 2.84 6.71 -19.12
C ALA A 265 3.37 5.56 -18.24
N ALA A 266 3.96 5.87 -17.09
CA ALA A 266 4.39 4.85 -16.13
C ALA A 266 3.20 4.11 -15.49
N ILE A 267 2.14 4.84 -15.12
CA ILE A 267 0.90 4.24 -14.61
C ILE A 267 0.32 3.28 -15.64
N GLN A 268 0.22 3.72 -16.91
CA GLN A 268 -0.31 2.88 -17.98
C GLN A 268 0.56 1.66 -18.24
N LEU A 269 1.89 1.80 -18.23
CA LEU A 269 2.81 0.69 -18.40
C LEU A 269 2.67 -0.34 -17.27
N VAL A 270 2.60 0.09 -16.01
CA VAL A 270 2.37 -0.81 -14.86
C VAL A 270 1.00 -1.49 -14.98
N LYS A 271 -0.04 -0.75 -15.38
CA LYS A 271 -1.38 -1.30 -15.62
C LYS A 271 -1.36 -2.37 -16.71
N ASP A 272 -0.67 -2.15 -17.82
CA ASP A 272 -0.55 -3.12 -18.91
C ASP A 272 0.19 -4.38 -18.46
N VAL A 273 1.26 -4.22 -17.66
CA VAL A 273 1.97 -5.36 -17.05
C VAL A 273 1.04 -6.15 -16.12
N LEU A 274 0.28 -5.48 -15.26
CA LEU A 274 -0.67 -6.13 -14.35
C LEU A 274 -1.75 -6.90 -15.12
N ILE A 275 -2.38 -6.29 -16.13
CA ILE A 275 -3.42 -6.93 -16.94
C ILE A 275 -2.90 -8.19 -17.65
N ASN A 276 -1.65 -8.16 -18.13
CA ASN A 276 -1.09 -9.25 -18.92
C ASN A 276 -0.50 -10.38 -18.06
N TYR A 277 -0.04 -10.10 -16.85
CA TYR A 277 0.80 -11.03 -16.08
C TYR A 277 0.38 -11.25 -14.62
N ALA A 278 -0.41 -10.36 -14.02
CA ALA A 278 -0.98 -10.61 -12.70
C ALA A 278 -2.22 -11.51 -12.80
N SER A 279 -2.61 -12.11 -11.67
CA SER A 279 -3.98 -12.62 -11.53
C SER A 279 -4.98 -11.46 -11.58
N LYS A 280 -6.26 -11.78 -11.80
CA LYS A 280 -7.32 -10.79 -11.58
C LYS A 280 -7.21 -10.27 -10.14
N PRO A 281 -7.33 -8.95 -9.93
CA PRO A 281 -7.24 -8.40 -8.58
C PRO A 281 -8.40 -8.91 -7.74
N HIS A 282 -8.16 -9.16 -6.45
CA HIS A 282 -9.21 -9.63 -5.55
C HIS A 282 -10.43 -8.69 -5.56
N VAL A 283 -10.16 -7.38 -5.54
CA VAL A 283 -11.15 -6.32 -5.79
C VAL A 283 -10.49 -5.23 -6.64
N HIS A 284 -10.88 -5.11 -7.91
CA HIS A 284 -10.49 -3.98 -8.75
C HIS A 284 -11.29 -2.75 -8.35
N ILE A 285 -10.63 -1.61 -8.17
CA ILE A 285 -11.28 -0.32 -7.86
C ILE A 285 -10.95 0.71 -8.92
N THR A 286 -11.96 1.42 -9.42
CA THR A 286 -11.81 2.57 -10.31
C THR A 286 -12.72 3.72 -9.89
N VAL A 287 -12.37 4.93 -10.27
CA VAL A 287 -13.28 6.08 -10.19
C VAL A 287 -14.25 6.06 -11.39
N GLU A 288 -15.53 6.37 -11.17
CA GLU A 288 -16.52 6.42 -12.26
C GLU A 288 -16.36 7.67 -13.14
N GLU A 289 -15.91 8.76 -12.54
CA GLU A 289 -15.80 10.07 -13.19
C GLU A 289 -14.46 10.74 -12.84
N THR A 290 -14.05 11.68 -13.70
CA THR A 290 -12.88 12.53 -13.41
C THR A 290 -13.13 13.33 -12.15
N VAL A 291 -12.28 13.14 -11.13
CA VAL A 291 -12.39 13.84 -9.86
C VAL A 291 -11.78 15.23 -9.98
N SER A 292 -12.51 16.26 -9.55
CA SER A 292 -12.01 17.62 -9.44
C SER A 292 -12.50 18.29 -8.17
N TRP A 293 -11.74 19.28 -7.67
CA TRP A 293 -12.13 20.08 -6.50
C TRP A 293 -11.51 21.46 -6.56
N VAL A 294 -12.08 22.39 -5.80
CA VAL A 294 -11.57 23.75 -5.67
C VAL A 294 -10.87 23.88 -4.32
N ASP A 295 -9.62 24.33 -4.32
CA ASP A 295 -8.86 24.59 -3.10
C ASP A 295 -8.11 25.92 -3.19
N TRP A 296 -7.60 26.41 -2.06
CA TRP A 296 -6.82 27.64 -2.01
C TRP A 296 -5.39 27.42 -2.50
N LYS A 297 -4.88 28.35 -3.32
CA LYS A 297 -3.48 28.34 -3.74
C LYS A 297 -2.56 28.51 -2.55
N LYS A 298 -1.53 27.67 -2.44
CA LYS A 298 -0.51 27.76 -1.38
C LYS A 298 0.19 29.12 -1.35
N GLU A 299 0.31 29.80 -2.48
CA GLU A 299 1.01 31.09 -2.63
C GLU A 299 0.07 32.32 -2.49
N GLY A 300 -1.09 32.16 -1.85
CA GLY A 300 -1.98 33.29 -1.53
C GLY A 300 -2.83 33.82 -2.68
N GLY A 301 -2.90 33.11 -3.81
CA GLY A 301 -3.50 33.57 -5.07
C GLY A 301 -4.98 33.23 -5.30
N GLY A 302 -5.78 33.01 -4.26
CA GLY A 302 -7.21 32.67 -4.39
C GLY A 302 -7.50 31.18 -4.60
N HIS A 303 -8.69 30.88 -5.11
CA HIS A 303 -9.14 29.51 -5.39
C HIS A 303 -8.61 29.00 -6.74
N GLU A 304 -8.24 27.72 -6.81
CA GLU A 304 -7.82 27.01 -8.02
C GLU A 304 -8.61 25.70 -8.16
N LEU A 305 -9.00 25.38 -9.40
CA LEU A 305 -9.59 24.09 -9.74
C LEU A 305 -8.47 23.06 -9.95
N PHE A 306 -8.46 22.03 -9.12
CA PHE A 306 -7.59 20.88 -9.24
C PHE A 306 -8.35 19.75 -9.92
N VAL A 307 -7.73 19.14 -10.94
CA VAL A 307 -8.25 17.95 -11.62
C VAL A 307 -7.30 16.80 -11.33
N GLN A 308 -7.83 15.67 -10.85
CA GLN A 308 -7.04 14.48 -10.54
C GLN A 308 -7.48 13.31 -11.40
N PRO A 309 -6.79 13.06 -12.52
CA PRO A 309 -7.11 11.95 -13.41
C PRO A 309 -6.57 10.60 -12.92
N ARG A 310 -5.69 10.57 -11.90
CA ARG A 310 -5.20 9.32 -11.30
C ARG A 310 -6.27 8.72 -10.40
N ASN A 311 -6.32 7.40 -10.31
CA ASN A 311 -7.10 6.71 -9.28
C ASN A 311 -6.40 6.84 -7.92
N LEU A 312 -7.07 7.46 -6.95
CA LEU A 312 -6.62 7.58 -5.57
C LEU A 312 -7.56 6.83 -4.60
N GLY A 313 -8.22 5.78 -5.10
CA GLY A 313 -8.96 4.82 -4.30
C GLY A 313 -8.16 3.55 -4.02
N SER A 314 -8.42 2.90 -2.90
CA SER A 314 -7.91 1.54 -2.64
C SER A 314 -9.03 0.65 -2.13
N ALA A 315 -9.04 -0.61 -2.55
CA ALA A 315 -9.97 -1.64 -2.10
C ALA A 315 -9.13 -2.83 -1.61
N ILE A 316 -9.06 -3.03 -0.30
CA ILE A 316 -8.19 -4.03 0.32
C ILE A 316 -9.06 -5.08 1.00
N LEU A 317 -9.12 -6.25 0.38
CA LEU A 317 -9.84 -7.40 0.91
C LEU A 317 -8.97 -8.07 1.98
N HIS A 318 -9.55 -8.39 3.12
CA HIS A 318 -8.97 -9.23 4.14
C HIS A 318 -9.73 -10.55 4.18
N ARG A 319 -9.01 -11.65 4.37
CA ARG A 319 -9.59 -12.99 4.46
C ARG A 319 -9.01 -13.75 5.64
N THR A 320 -9.86 -14.50 6.34
CA THR A 320 -9.46 -15.50 7.34
C THR A 320 -9.34 -16.89 6.72
N ALA A 321 -8.73 -17.83 7.43
CA ALA A 321 -8.65 -19.23 6.99
C ALA A 321 -10.05 -19.91 6.87
N ASP A 322 -11.05 -19.47 7.64
CA ASP A 322 -12.44 -19.98 7.57
C ASP A 322 -13.28 -19.32 6.46
N GLY A 323 -12.69 -18.42 5.65
CA GLY A 323 -13.33 -17.82 4.49
C GLY A 323 -14.10 -16.52 4.76
N ARG A 324 -14.12 -16.02 6.01
CA ARG A 324 -14.68 -14.70 6.34
C ARG A 324 -13.89 -13.60 5.65
N CYS A 325 -14.61 -12.62 5.13
CA CYS A 325 -14.03 -11.53 4.36
C CYS A 325 -14.44 -10.16 4.89
N VAL A 326 -13.46 -9.26 5.01
CA VAL A 326 -13.66 -7.85 5.36
C VAL A 326 -13.03 -6.99 4.27
N LEU A 327 -13.76 -6.03 3.74
CA LEU A 327 -13.27 -5.11 2.72
C LEU A 327 -13.07 -3.71 3.31
N PHE A 328 -11.88 -3.16 3.13
CA PHE A 328 -11.61 -1.74 3.36
C PHE A 328 -11.65 -1.00 2.04
N VAL A 329 -12.46 0.06 1.95
CA VAL A 329 -12.50 0.97 0.79
C VAL A 329 -12.02 2.34 1.25
N LEU A 330 -10.88 2.77 0.71
CA LEU A 330 -10.17 3.97 1.12
C LEU A 330 -10.32 5.04 0.04
N ASN A 331 -10.75 6.24 0.43
CA ASN A 331 -10.77 7.41 -0.44
C ASN A 331 -9.62 8.34 -0.07
N HIS A 332 -8.62 8.47 -0.94
CA HIS A 332 -7.51 9.40 -0.73
C HIS A 332 -7.71 10.77 -1.37
N TYR A 333 -8.85 11.05 -2.00
CA TYR A 333 -9.19 12.37 -2.51
C TYR A 333 -9.61 13.32 -1.37
N PRO A 334 -9.47 14.65 -1.56
CA PRO A 334 -9.96 15.65 -0.62
C PRO A 334 -11.46 15.93 -0.75
N VAL A 335 -12.17 15.19 -1.62
CA VAL A 335 -13.62 15.24 -1.85
C VAL A 335 -14.22 13.84 -1.81
N ALA A 336 -15.53 13.74 -1.60
CA ALA A 336 -16.25 12.49 -1.75
C ALA A 336 -16.16 11.99 -3.20
N VAL A 337 -16.03 10.68 -3.38
CA VAL A 337 -15.82 10.08 -4.70
C VAL A 337 -16.64 8.82 -4.82
N ARG A 338 -17.22 8.64 -6.02
CA ARG A 338 -17.92 7.44 -6.42
C ARG A 338 -16.94 6.45 -7.05
N PHE A 339 -16.76 5.31 -6.38
CA PHE A 339 -15.90 4.23 -6.83
C PHE A 339 -16.73 3.07 -7.39
N SER A 340 -16.28 2.52 -8.52
CA SER A 340 -16.74 1.25 -9.03
C SER A 340 -15.81 0.15 -8.54
N LEU A 341 -16.38 -0.88 -7.94
CA LEU A 341 -15.69 -2.08 -7.47
C LEU A 341 -16.06 -3.27 -8.35
N GLN A 342 -15.07 -4.07 -8.73
CA GLN A 342 -15.24 -5.35 -9.41
C GLN A 342 -14.55 -6.45 -8.62
N PHE A 343 -15.30 -7.43 -8.17
CA PHE A 343 -14.80 -8.57 -7.41
C PHE A 343 -14.34 -9.69 -8.35
N ALA A 344 -13.22 -10.35 -8.01
CA ALA A 344 -12.78 -11.56 -8.72
C ALA A 344 -13.65 -12.78 -8.43
N GLU A 345 -14.22 -12.84 -7.22
CA GLU A 345 -15.12 -13.89 -6.76
C GLU A 345 -16.57 -13.41 -6.71
N GLU A 346 -17.50 -14.36 -6.61
CA GLU A 346 -18.91 -14.04 -6.40
C GLU A 346 -19.14 -13.46 -5.00
N VAL A 347 -19.64 -12.23 -4.98
CA VAL A 347 -20.04 -11.51 -3.77
C VAL A 347 -21.49 -11.15 -3.94
N GLY A 348 -22.34 -11.41 -2.96
CA GLY A 348 -23.77 -11.04 -3.01
C GLY A 348 -24.03 -9.62 -2.57
N TYR A 349 -23.46 -9.23 -1.43
CA TYR A 349 -23.59 -7.88 -0.91
C TYR A 349 -22.46 -7.53 0.05
N LEU A 350 -22.28 -6.22 0.24
CA LEU A 350 -21.44 -5.66 1.29
C LEU A 350 -22.32 -5.13 2.42
N GLN A 351 -21.94 -5.36 3.68
CA GLN A 351 -22.57 -4.71 4.84
C GLN A 351 -21.60 -3.71 5.46
N CYS A 352 -21.93 -2.42 5.43
CA CYS A 352 -21.13 -1.39 6.07
C CYS A 352 -21.15 -1.56 7.59
N LEU A 353 -19.98 -1.69 8.21
CA LEU A 353 -19.84 -1.91 9.65
C LEU A 353 -20.14 -0.67 10.50
N ASP A 354 -20.20 0.51 9.90
CA ASP A 354 -20.57 1.73 10.61
C ASP A 354 -22.08 1.95 10.64
N THR A 355 -22.78 1.65 9.54
CA THR A 355 -24.21 1.99 9.37
C THR A 355 -25.12 0.76 9.33
N ASN A 356 -24.56 -0.45 9.26
CA ASN A 356 -25.27 -1.70 8.95
C ASN A 356 -26.03 -1.71 7.60
N HIS A 357 -25.83 -0.69 6.76
CA HIS A 357 -26.44 -0.66 5.43
C HIS A 357 -25.86 -1.75 4.54
N LYS A 358 -26.72 -2.38 3.73
CA LYS A 358 -26.34 -3.45 2.80
C LYS A 358 -26.34 -2.91 1.37
N TYR A 359 -25.28 -3.20 0.64
CA TYR A 359 -25.09 -2.83 -0.76
C TYR A 359 -25.04 -4.09 -1.62
N ALA A 360 -26.10 -4.36 -2.36
CA ALA A 360 -26.17 -5.51 -3.26
C ALA A 360 -25.17 -5.35 -4.41
N THR A 361 -24.50 -6.43 -4.79
CA THR A 361 -23.69 -6.44 -6.00
C THR A 361 -24.57 -6.86 -7.19
N VAL A 362 -24.17 -6.44 -8.39
CA VAL A 362 -24.78 -6.88 -9.65
C VAL A 362 -23.65 -7.34 -10.57
N ASN A 363 -23.65 -8.61 -10.97
CA ASN A 363 -22.59 -9.21 -11.79
C ASN A 363 -21.18 -9.02 -11.17
N ASN A 364 -21.06 -9.23 -9.86
CA ASN A 364 -19.83 -9.01 -9.08
C ASN A 364 -19.28 -7.57 -9.18
N ARG A 365 -20.18 -6.60 -9.43
CA ARG A 365 -19.87 -5.18 -9.41
C ARG A 365 -20.71 -4.44 -8.40
N LEU A 366 -20.16 -3.38 -7.84
CA LEU A 366 -20.87 -2.47 -6.94
C LEU A 366 -20.27 -1.08 -7.07
N THR A 367 -21.13 -0.07 -6.94
CA THR A 367 -20.71 1.32 -6.87
C THR A 367 -20.93 1.86 -5.47
N LEU A 368 -19.93 2.53 -4.92
CA LEU A 368 -19.95 3.10 -3.58
C LEU A 368 -19.60 4.59 -3.62
N ASP A 369 -20.37 5.40 -2.89
CA ASP A 369 -20.00 6.79 -2.58
C ASP A 369 -19.22 6.79 -1.26
N VAL A 370 -17.96 7.23 -1.31
CA VAL A 370 -17.05 7.20 -0.18
C VAL A 370 -16.61 8.63 0.11
N ASP A 371 -16.83 9.08 1.36
CA ASP A 371 -16.53 10.45 1.77
C ASP A 371 -15.02 10.76 1.65
N ARG A 372 -14.68 12.04 1.59
CA ARG A 372 -13.29 12.51 1.45
C ARG A 372 -12.39 11.99 2.56
N LYS A 373 -11.15 11.61 2.21
CA LYS A 373 -10.13 11.17 3.18
C LYS A 373 -10.70 10.20 4.23
N SER A 374 -11.49 9.24 3.77
CA SER A 374 -12.22 8.31 4.65
C SER A 374 -11.87 6.86 4.30
N ALA A 375 -12.21 5.97 5.22
CA ALA A 375 -11.97 4.54 5.12
C ALA A 375 -13.22 3.82 5.60
N ASN A 376 -14.02 3.31 4.66
CA ASN A 376 -15.22 2.55 4.97
C ASN A 376 -14.87 1.06 5.08
N VAL A 377 -15.50 0.37 6.03
CA VAL A 377 -15.22 -1.03 6.32
C VAL A 377 -16.49 -1.85 6.14
N TYR A 378 -16.39 -2.94 5.40
CA TYR A 378 -17.53 -3.76 5.01
C TYR A 378 -17.29 -5.23 5.36
N LEU A 379 -18.31 -5.92 5.87
CA LEU A 379 -18.36 -7.38 5.80
C LEU A 379 -18.76 -7.77 4.38
N VAL A 380 -18.04 -8.74 3.82
CA VAL A 380 -18.32 -9.28 2.47
C VAL A 380 -19.07 -10.58 2.63
N HIS A 381 -20.27 -10.64 2.05
CA HIS A 381 -21.12 -11.83 2.07
C HIS A 381 -21.14 -12.47 0.68
N GLN A 382 -20.81 -13.77 0.61
CA GLN A 382 -20.91 -14.57 -0.61
C GLN A 382 -22.35 -15.09 -0.81
N GLY A 383 -22.70 -15.47 -2.05
CA GLY A 383 -24.02 -16.00 -2.42
C GLY A 383 -24.96 -14.94 -3.02
N GLN A 384 -26.12 -15.34 -3.54
CA GLN A 384 -27.05 -14.38 -4.18
C GLN A 384 -27.85 -13.62 -3.14
N TYR A 385 -27.84 -12.29 -3.19
CA TYR A 385 -28.65 -11.45 -2.30
C TYR A 385 -30.00 -11.14 -2.94
N ASN A 386 -31.10 -11.47 -2.25
CA ASN A 386 -32.43 -11.07 -2.65
C ASN A 386 -32.87 -9.81 -1.89
N GLU A 387 -32.87 -8.67 -2.58
CA GLU A 387 -33.29 -7.38 -2.02
C GLU A 387 -34.73 -7.38 -1.49
N GLN A 388 -35.65 -8.11 -2.15
CA GLN A 388 -37.06 -8.10 -1.78
C GLN A 388 -37.33 -8.80 -0.45
N SER A 389 -36.54 -9.82 -0.11
CA SER A 389 -36.68 -10.57 1.13
C SER A 389 -35.65 -10.18 2.20
N ASN A 390 -34.62 -9.39 1.84
CA ASN A 390 -33.47 -9.11 2.71
C ASN A 390 -32.78 -10.41 3.22
N THR A 391 -32.82 -11.47 2.40
CA THR A 391 -32.21 -12.79 2.69
C THR A 391 -31.17 -13.15 1.64
N VAL A 392 -30.15 -13.90 2.04
CA VAL A 392 -29.21 -14.56 1.13
C VAL A 392 -29.83 -15.87 0.68
N LEU A 393 -29.83 -16.13 -0.63
CA LEU A 393 -30.34 -17.36 -1.24
C LEU A 393 -29.24 -18.40 -1.39
#